data_AF-A0A927UCE0-F1
#
_entry.id   AF-A0A927UCE0-F1
#
_cell.length_a   1.000
_cell.length_b   1.000
_cell.length_c   1.000
_cell.angle_alpha   90.00
_cell.angle_beta   90.00
_cell.angle_gamma   90.00
#
_symmetry.space_group_name_H-M   'P 1'
#
loop_
_entity.id
_entity.type
_entity.pdbx_description
1 polymer ?
#
loop_
_entity_poly.entity_id
_entity_poly.type
_entity_poly.pdbx_seq_one_letter_code
_entity_poly.pdbx_strand_id
1 'polypeptide(L)'
;MKKYAVKLLMLCLRLRRWSNMIWNEKEIREEMQRLDKITGKSGSELPIYFDNSQRKLGCFWPKEMEFTFSNYYFKDDEWSIECALDVIRHEYAHYLDVVLYGNCGHGRTWKMCCGIVGARPERLYNDAQDEYYKKKHRKEEALLEEIEMISKKYIKGNKIIHPQFGTGVILGVLGSGINRRVNILFDDSVNKEFSLKWIDERCKCC
;
A
#
# COMPACT_ATOMS: atom_id res chain seq x y z
N MET A 1 -9.36 -13.83 -19.01
CA MET A 1 -8.48 -14.19 -17.86
C MET A 1 -7.36 -13.16 -17.67
N LYS A 2 -7.66 -11.95 -17.18
CA LYS A 2 -6.65 -10.91 -16.87
C LYS A 2 -7.08 -10.06 -15.66
N LYS A 3 -7.41 -10.68 -14.52
CA LYS A 3 -7.86 -9.96 -13.30
C LYS A 3 -6.93 -10.07 -12.08
N TYR A 4 -5.75 -10.69 -12.21
CA TYR A 4 -4.87 -10.93 -11.05
C TYR A 4 -3.45 -10.35 -11.16
N ALA A 5 -3.10 -9.66 -12.25
CA ALA A 5 -1.74 -9.15 -12.46
C ALA A 5 -1.49 -7.74 -11.87
N VAL A 6 -2.52 -7.00 -11.48
CA VAL A 6 -2.36 -5.60 -11.00
C VAL A 6 -2.03 -5.52 -9.50
N LYS A 7 -2.22 -6.62 -8.74
CA LYS A 7 -1.89 -6.65 -7.31
C LYS A 7 -0.40 -6.87 -7.01
N LEU A 8 0.39 -7.34 -7.98
CA LEU A 8 1.80 -7.70 -7.76
C LEU A 8 2.80 -6.61 -8.18
N LEU A 9 2.44 -5.74 -9.13
CA LEU A 9 3.37 -4.71 -9.61
C LEU A 9 3.51 -3.49 -8.68
N MET A 10 2.57 -3.28 -7.74
CA MET A 10 2.66 -2.20 -6.76
C MET A 10 3.58 -2.53 -5.56
N LEU A 11 4.04 -3.77 -5.41
CA LEU A 11 4.85 -4.18 -4.25
C LEU A 11 6.35 -3.89 -4.42
N CYS A 12 6.88 -3.92 -5.66
CA CYS A 12 8.35 -3.93 -5.86
C CYS A 12 9.02 -2.55 -5.99
N LEU A 13 8.28 -1.46 -6.24
CA LEU A 13 8.86 -0.10 -6.34
C LEU A 13 8.45 0.82 -5.17
N ARG A 14 7.61 0.34 -4.24
CA ARG A 14 7.02 1.15 -3.17
C ARG A 14 7.69 1.04 -1.80
N LEU A 15 8.75 0.25 -1.64
CA LEU A 15 9.36 0.01 -0.33
C LEU A 15 10.13 1.21 0.27
N ARG A 16 10.29 2.31 -0.49
CA ARG A 16 10.82 3.59 0.01
C ARG A 16 9.75 4.66 0.28
N ARG A 17 8.46 4.34 0.12
CA ARG A 17 7.38 5.35 0.09
C ARG A 17 6.33 5.20 1.21
N TRP A 18 6.51 4.26 2.13
CA TRP A 18 5.58 4.08 3.26
C TRP A 18 5.96 4.90 4.49
N SER A 19 7.23 5.27 4.62
CA SER A 19 7.70 6.29 5.55
C SER A 19 7.84 7.64 4.82
N ASN A 20 7.31 8.69 5.43
CA ASN A 20 7.45 10.10 5.02
C ASN A 20 6.56 10.60 3.86
N MET A 21 5.39 10.00 3.61
CA MET A 21 4.45 10.59 2.65
C MET A 21 3.60 11.67 3.30
N ILE A 22 4.03 12.92 3.17
CA ILE A 22 3.22 14.10 3.49
C ILE A 22 2.17 14.25 2.40
N TRP A 23 0.89 14.29 2.78
CA TRP A 23 -0.19 14.52 1.84
C TRP A 23 -0.40 16.01 1.62
N ASN A 24 -0.07 16.48 0.42
CA ASN A 24 -0.39 17.81 -0.04
C ASN A 24 -1.48 17.74 -1.13
N GLU A 25 -1.86 18.90 -1.65
CA GLU A 25 -2.93 18.99 -2.66
C GLU A 25 -2.67 18.10 -3.87
N LYS A 26 -1.41 17.93 -4.28
CA LYS A 26 -1.04 17.11 -5.43
C LYS A 26 -1.42 15.65 -5.23
N GLU A 27 -1.06 15.03 -4.10
CA GLU A 27 -1.37 13.62 -3.85
C GLU A 27 -2.88 13.41 -3.67
N ILE A 28 -3.59 14.38 -3.08
CA ILE A 28 -5.05 14.35 -3.00
C ILE A 28 -5.67 14.40 -4.39
N ARG A 29 -5.22 15.32 -5.26
CA ARG A 29 -5.69 15.42 -6.65
C ARG A 29 -5.39 14.17 -7.45
N GLU A 30 -4.20 13.56 -7.29
CA GLU A 30 -3.86 12.31 -7.97
C GLU A 30 -4.85 11.18 -7.62
N GLU A 31 -5.23 11.07 -6.34
CA GLU A 31 -6.24 10.08 -5.94
C GLU A 31 -7.64 10.45 -6.45
N MET A 32 -8.05 11.71 -6.36
CA MET A 32 -9.35 12.15 -6.88
C MET A 32 -9.44 11.95 -8.40
N GLN A 33 -8.38 12.20 -9.16
CA GLN A 33 -8.34 11.93 -10.61
C GLN A 33 -8.47 10.44 -10.93
N ARG A 34 -7.93 9.57 -10.06
CA ARG A 34 -8.17 8.12 -10.17
C ARG A 34 -9.64 7.80 -9.95
N LEU A 35 -10.31 8.46 -9.00
CA LEU A 35 -11.74 8.31 -8.74
C LEU A 35 -12.60 8.86 -9.88
N ASP A 36 -12.24 10.01 -10.45
CA ASP A 36 -12.88 10.60 -11.62
C ASP A 36 -12.90 9.61 -12.80
N LYS A 37 -11.78 8.93 -13.06
CA LYS A 37 -11.68 7.88 -14.09
C LYS A 37 -12.58 6.67 -13.81
N ILE A 38 -12.86 6.37 -12.54
CA ILE A 38 -13.72 5.25 -12.13
C ILE A 38 -15.20 5.64 -12.25
N THR A 39 -15.53 6.87 -11.90
CA THR A 39 -16.93 7.32 -11.75
C THR A 39 -17.45 8.10 -12.94
N GLY A 40 -16.57 8.57 -13.83
CA GLY A 40 -16.91 9.48 -14.92
C GLY A 40 -17.35 10.86 -14.43
N LYS A 41 -16.91 11.27 -13.23
CA LYS A 41 -17.18 12.60 -12.63
C LYS A 41 -15.91 13.43 -12.56
N SER A 42 -16.05 14.71 -12.24
CA SER A 42 -14.96 15.69 -12.20
C SER A 42 -14.75 16.26 -10.80
N GLY A 43 -14.72 15.37 -9.79
CA GLY A 43 -14.51 15.80 -8.41
C GLY A 43 -13.11 16.36 -8.19
N SER A 44 -12.11 15.89 -8.94
CA SER A 44 -10.73 16.39 -8.82
C SER A 44 -10.52 17.82 -9.33
N GLU A 45 -11.50 18.40 -10.02
CA GLU A 45 -11.48 19.78 -10.52
C GLU A 45 -11.98 20.79 -9.48
N LEU A 46 -12.63 20.32 -8.40
CA LEU A 46 -13.14 21.19 -7.36
C LEU A 46 -12.01 21.85 -6.55
N PRO A 47 -12.27 23.03 -5.95
CA PRO A 47 -11.34 23.66 -5.03
C PRO A 47 -11.02 22.75 -3.84
N ILE A 48 -9.75 22.77 -3.43
CA ILE A 48 -9.26 22.06 -2.24
C ILE A 48 -8.60 23.11 -1.35
N TYR A 49 -9.03 23.16 -0.10
CA TYR A 49 -8.47 24.01 0.94
C TYR A 49 -7.89 23.16 2.06
N PHE A 50 -6.97 23.77 2.81
CA PHE A 50 -6.41 23.16 4.01
C PHE A 50 -6.65 24.05 5.23
N ASP A 51 -7.12 23.44 6.31
CA ASP A 51 -7.16 24.06 7.63
C ASP A 51 -6.23 23.32 8.60
N ASN A 52 -6.28 23.63 9.90
CA ASN A 52 -5.52 22.93 10.94
C ASN A 52 -6.47 22.29 11.98
N SER A 53 -7.64 21.83 11.55
CA SER A 53 -8.67 21.30 12.47
C SER A 53 -8.24 19.98 13.11
N GLN A 54 -8.32 19.88 14.44
CA GLN A 54 -8.18 18.60 15.16
C GLN A 54 -9.52 17.88 15.36
N ARG A 55 -10.63 18.49 14.92
CA ARG A 55 -11.98 17.94 15.10
C ARG A 55 -12.52 17.29 13.83
N LYS A 56 -11.93 17.59 12.67
CA LYS A 56 -12.35 17.11 11.35
C LYS A 56 -11.11 16.75 10.55
N LEU A 57 -11.11 15.56 9.95
CA LEU A 57 -10.02 15.10 9.09
C LEU A 57 -10.17 15.64 7.67
N GLY A 58 -11.41 15.66 7.18
CA GLY A 58 -11.82 16.22 5.90
C GLY A 58 -13.28 16.71 5.96
N CYS A 59 -13.68 17.44 4.93
CA CYS A 59 -15.08 17.84 4.71
C CYS A 59 -15.29 18.17 3.23
N PHE A 60 -16.31 17.60 2.62
CA PHE A 60 -16.92 18.14 1.41
C PHE A 60 -18.02 19.14 1.76
N TRP A 61 -18.05 20.28 1.06
CA TRP A 61 -19.05 21.34 1.24
C TRP A 61 -19.99 21.38 0.03
N PRO A 62 -21.21 20.82 0.11
CA PRO A 62 -22.10 20.66 -1.05
C PRO A 62 -22.56 21.96 -1.70
N LYS A 63 -22.67 23.05 -0.93
CA LYS A 63 -23.18 24.32 -1.44
C LYS A 63 -22.09 25.08 -2.21
N GLU A 64 -20.88 25.07 -1.68
CA GLU A 64 -19.70 25.72 -2.24
C GLU A 64 -18.99 24.84 -3.29
N MET A 65 -19.30 23.53 -3.32
CA MET A 65 -18.68 22.53 -4.20
C MET A 65 -17.16 22.51 -4.03
N GLU A 66 -16.69 22.39 -2.80
CA GLU A 66 -15.27 22.39 -2.44
C GLU A 66 -14.95 21.34 -1.37
N PHE A 67 -13.66 21.01 -1.24
CA PHE A 67 -13.15 20.14 -0.20
C PHE A 67 -12.25 20.91 0.77
N THR A 68 -12.28 20.53 2.04
CA THR A 68 -11.30 20.95 3.04
C THR A 68 -10.65 19.72 3.67
N PHE A 69 -9.33 19.73 3.83
CA PHE A 69 -8.59 18.70 4.56
C PHE A 69 -7.76 19.33 5.67
N SER A 70 -7.60 18.61 6.79
CA SER A 70 -6.84 19.14 7.92
C SER A 70 -5.35 18.83 7.79
N ASN A 71 -4.52 19.87 7.76
CA ASN A 71 -3.07 19.76 7.83
C ASN A 71 -2.59 19.06 9.10
N TYR A 72 -3.36 19.10 10.20
CA TYR A 72 -2.97 18.43 11.44
C TYR A 72 -2.78 16.93 11.21
N TYR A 73 -3.62 16.32 10.37
CA TYR A 73 -3.53 14.90 10.01
C TYR A 73 -2.74 14.69 8.71
N PHE A 74 -3.01 15.48 7.67
CA PHE A 74 -2.42 15.25 6.34
C PHE A 74 -0.92 15.58 6.27
N LYS A 75 -0.38 16.33 7.24
CA LYS A 75 1.07 16.58 7.38
C LYS A 75 1.74 15.73 8.47
N ASP A 76 0.99 14.89 9.16
CA ASP A 76 1.55 13.89 10.08
C ASP A 76 2.13 12.74 9.23
N ASP A 77 3.45 12.60 9.26
CA ASP A 77 4.17 11.57 8.49
C ASP A 77 4.09 10.18 9.14
N GLU A 78 3.59 10.08 10.36
CA GLU A 78 3.25 8.81 11.01
C GLU A 78 1.84 8.34 10.64
N TRP A 79 0.97 9.23 10.14
CA TRP A 79 -0.41 8.87 9.81
C TRP A 79 -0.45 7.92 8.62
N SER A 80 -1.16 6.79 8.77
CA SER A 80 -1.10 5.74 7.75
C SER A 80 -1.70 6.19 6.42
N ILE A 81 -1.01 5.82 5.34
CA ILE A 81 -1.41 6.08 3.95
C ILE A 81 -2.84 5.58 3.70
N GLU A 82 -3.21 4.43 4.29
CA GLU A 82 -4.56 3.88 4.17
C GLU A 82 -5.63 4.75 4.81
N CYS A 83 -5.37 5.32 5.99
CA CYS A 83 -6.31 6.22 6.66
C CYS A 83 -6.46 7.54 5.90
N ALA A 84 -5.36 8.12 5.40
CA ALA A 84 -5.42 9.34 4.58
C ALA A 84 -6.22 9.13 3.29
N LEU A 85 -5.95 8.02 2.57
CA LEU A 85 -6.70 7.65 1.37
C LEU A 85 -8.19 7.45 1.65
N ASP A 86 -8.53 6.83 2.78
CA ASP A 86 -9.91 6.61 3.17
C ASP A 86 -10.64 7.93 3.42
N VAL A 87 -10.01 8.92 4.07
CA VAL A 87 -10.59 10.27 4.23
C VAL A 87 -10.82 10.96 2.88
N ILE A 88 -9.84 10.93 1.98
CA ILE A 88 -9.99 11.52 0.62
C ILE A 88 -11.19 10.90 -0.10
N ARG A 89 -11.29 9.57 -0.07
CA ARG A 89 -12.37 8.83 -0.73
C ARG A 89 -13.72 9.05 -0.05
N HIS A 90 -13.74 9.19 1.27
CA HIS A 90 -14.95 9.45 2.05
C HIS A 90 -15.56 10.81 1.67
N GLU A 91 -14.74 11.85 1.57
CA GLU A 91 -15.22 13.16 1.13
C GLU A 91 -15.64 13.14 -0.34
N TYR A 92 -14.89 12.44 -1.20
CA TYR A 92 -15.29 12.23 -2.59
C TYR A 92 -16.63 11.46 -2.71
N ALA A 93 -16.91 10.52 -1.80
CA ALA A 93 -18.20 9.83 -1.77
C ALA A 93 -19.37 10.77 -1.44
N HIS A 94 -19.16 11.80 -0.60
CA HIS A 94 -20.15 12.86 -0.41
C HIS A 94 -20.38 13.66 -1.69
N TYR A 95 -19.32 14.04 -2.41
CA TYR A 95 -19.43 14.68 -3.72
C TYR A 95 -20.26 13.84 -4.70
N LEU A 96 -19.99 12.53 -4.78
CA LEU A 96 -20.77 11.64 -5.64
C LEU A 96 -22.24 11.55 -5.22
N ASP A 97 -22.52 11.49 -3.92
CA ASP A 97 -23.90 11.40 -3.44
C ASP A 97 -24.72 12.63 -3.82
N VAL A 98 -24.09 13.81 -3.74
CA VAL A 98 -24.69 15.07 -4.18
C VAL A 98 -24.92 15.08 -5.69
N VAL A 99 -23.90 14.74 -6.49
CA VAL A 99 -23.99 14.82 -7.96
C VAL A 99 -24.92 13.76 -8.56
N LEU A 100 -25.01 12.57 -7.95
CA LEU A 100 -25.81 11.46 -8.47
C LEU A 100 -27.23 11.45 -7.93
N TYR A 101 -27.42 11.81 -6.66
CA TYR A 101 -28.68 11.60 -5.96
C TYR A 101 -29.24 12.87 -5.30
N GLY A 102 -28.50 13.98 -5.31
CA GLY A 102 -28.90 15.22 -4.63
C GLY A 102 -28.93 15.10 -3.11
N ASN A 103 -28.30 14.07 -2.54
CA ASN A 103 -28.32 13.79 -1.12
C ASN A 103 -27.05 14.30 -0.44
N CYS A 104 -27.20 14.73 0.82
CA CYS A 104 -26.09 15.08 1.69
C CYS A 104 -26.24 14.35 3.04
N GLY A 105 -25.18 13.69 3.48
CA GLY A 105 -25.14 12.92 4.73
C GLY A 105 -24.82 11.44 4.54
N HIS A 106 -24.75 10.69 5.63
CA HIS A 106 -24.24 9.30 5.63
C HIS A 106 -25.32 8.24 5.37
N GLY A 107 -26.26 8.56 4.47
CA GLY A 107 -27.43 7.74 4.14
C GLY A 107 -27.11 6.53 3.25
N ARG A 108 -28.16 5.85 2.77
CA ARG A 108 -28.02 4.64 1.93
C ARG A 108 -27.24 4.91 0.64
N THR A 109 -27.54 6.02 -0.04
CA THR A 109 -26.90 6.38 -1.32
C THR A 109 -25.43 6.74 -1.13
N TRP A 110 -25.10 7.51 -0.09
CA TRP A 110 -23.71 7.75 0.31
C TRP A 110 -22.93 6.45 0.56
N LYS A 111 -23.49 5.48 1.30
CA LYS A 111 -22.82 4.18 1.52
C LYS A 111 -22.58 3.40 0.23
N MET A 112 -23.47 3.53 -0.76
CA MET A 112 -23.25 2.96 -2.09
C MET A 112 -22.09 3.68 -2.81
N CYS A 113 -22.03 5.02 -2.72
CA CYS A 113 -20.91 5.81 -3.22
C CYS A 113 -19.58 5.40 -2.57
N CYS A 114 -19.54 5.18 -1.24
CA CYS A 114 -18.36 4.67 -0.54
C CYS A 114 -17.85 3.36 -1.16
N GLY A 115 -18.76 2.42 -1.46
CA GLY A 115 -18.42 1.16 -2.10
C GLY A 115 -17.81 1.32 -3.50
N ILE A 116 -18.29 2.30 -4.28
CA ILE A 116 -17.76 2.61 -5.63
C ILE A 116 -16.32 3.11 -5.54
N VAL A 117 -16.04 4.02 -4.59
CA VAL A 117 -14.73 4.68 -4.49
C VAL A 117 -13.74 3.97 -3.58
N GLY A 118 -14.18 2.93 -2.88
CA GLY A 118 -13.38 2.18 -1.92
C GLY A 118 -13.12 2.93 -0.62
N ALA A 119 -14.08 3.74 -0.17
CA ALA A 119 -14.11 4.31 1.17
C ALA A 119 -14.86 3.38 2.14
N ARG A 120 -14.54 3.46 3.43
CA ARG A 120 -15.35 2.82 4.46
C ARG A 120 -16.68 3.56 4.66
N PRO A 121 -17.81 2.84 4.73
CA PRO A 121 -19.13 3.46 4.94
C PRO A 121 -19.38 3.79 6.43
N GLU A 122 -18.35 4.28 7.12
CA GLU A 122 -18.35 4.63 8.54
C GLU A 122 -18.28 6.15 8.69
N ARG A 123 -19.11 6.72 9.57
CA ARG A 123 -19.15 8.17 9.77
C ARG A 123 -17.93 8.68 10.52
N LEU A 124 -17.49 7.93 11.53
CA LEU A 124 -16.47 8.36 12.47
C LEU A 124 -15.15 7.70 12.12
N TYR A 125 -14.09 8.49 12.20
CA TYR A 125 -12.73 7.99 12.15
C TYR A 125 -12.46 7.06 13.35
N ASN A 126 -11.62 6.06 13.13
CA ASN A 126 -11.26 5.05 14.11
C ASN A 126 -9.74 4.93 14.21
N ASP A 127 -9.17 5.52 15.25
CA ASP A 127 -7.74 5.53 15.54
C ASP A 127 -7.15 4.11 15.66
N ALA A 128 -7.96 3.13 16.10
CA ALA A 128 -7.51 1.74 16.16
C ALA A 128 -7.20 1.15 14.78
N GLN A 129 -7.82 1.67 13.72
CA GLN A 129 -7.50 1.27 12.35
C GLN A 129 -6.12 1.79 11.94
N ASP A 130 -5.81 3.05 12.28
CA ASP A 130 -4.52 3.65 11.97
C ASP A 130 -3.40 2.91 12.68
N GLU A 131 -3.59 2.60 13.97
CA GLU A 131 -2.65 1.77 14.73
C GLU A 131 -2.48 0.36 14.15
N TYR A 132 -3.56 -0.23 13.63
CA TYR A 132 -3.47 -1.51 12.92
C TYR A 132 -2.56 -1.41 11.68
N TYR A 133 -2.74 -0.39 10.84
CA TYR A 133 -1.91 -0.20 9.64
C TYR A 133 -0.46 0.11 10.00
N LYS A 134 -0.22 1.01 10.97
CA LYS A 134 1.12 1.27 11.52
C LYS A 134 1.81 0.00 11.99
N LYS A 135 1.12 -0.85 12.77
CA LYS A 135 1.66 -2.14 13.24
C LYS A 135 1.93 -3.11 12.08
N LYS A 136 1.10 -3.10 11.04
CA LYS A 136 1.28 -3.93 9.85
C LYS A 136 2.51 -3.47 9.06
N HIS A 137 2.67 -2.18 8.81
CA HIS A 137 3.83 -1.60 8.12
C HIS A 137 5.13 -1.90 8.86
N ARG A 138 5.18 -1.67 10.18
CA ARG A 138 6.35 -2.02 11.02
C ARG A 138 6.76 -3.50 10.89
N LYS A 139 5.79 -4.41 10.80
CA LYS A 139 6.06 -5.85 10.60
C LYS A 139 6.58 -6.16 9.20
N GLU A 140 6.03 -5.51 8.18
CA GLU A 140 6.47 -5.67 6.80
C GLU A 140 7.90 -5.13 6.60
N GLU A 141 8.21 -3.97 7.17
CA GLU A 141 9.56 -3.38 7.17
C GLU A 141 10.58 -4.30 7.85
N ALA A 142 10.29 -4.77 9.08
CA ALA A 142 11.16 -5.69 9.80
C ALA A 142 11.42 -6.99 9.02
N LEU A 143 10.40 -7.54 8.34
CA LEU A 143 10.54 -8.73 7.51
C LEU A 143 11.41 -8.47 6.26
N LEU A 144 11.30 -7.29 5.66
CA LEU A 144 12.12 -6.91 4.51
C LEU A 144 13.58 -6.70 4.91
N GLU A 145 13.83 -6.08 6.05
CA GLU A 145 15.17 -5.94 6.62
C GLU A 145 15.79 -7.30 6.93
N GLU A 146 15.03 -8.21 7.54
CA GLU A 146 15.45 -9.59 7.79
C GLU A 146 15.85 -10.28 6.47
N ILE A 147 15.00 -10.21 5.45
CA ILE A 147 15.25 -10.84 4.15
C ILE A 147 16.45 -10.21 3.42
N GLU A 148 16.63 -8.90 3.53
CA GLU A 148 17.82 -8.21 3.00
C GLU A 148 19.09 -8.69 3.68
N MET A 149 19.07 -8.83 5.02
CA MET A 149 20.20 -9.33 5.79
C MET A 149 20.52 -10.80 5.48
N ILE A 150 19.50 -11.66 5.37
CA ILE A 150 19.66 -13.05 4.94
C ILE A 150 20.26 -13.11 3.54
N SER A 151 19.75 -12.31 2.60
CA SER A 151 20.21 -12.29 1.20
C SER A 151 21.71 -12.01 1.06
N LYS A 152 22.29 -11.19 1.94
CA LYS A 152 23.72 -10.87 1.94
C LYS A 152 24.60 -12.07 2.30
N LYS A 153 24.07 -13.09 2.97
CA LYS A 153 24.80 -14.34 3.29
C LYS A 153 25.01 -15.22 2.04
N TYR A 154 24.15 -15.09 1.02
CA TYR A 154 24.14 -15.98 -0.15
C TYR A 154 24.91 -15.37 -1.33
N ILE A 155 26.24 -15.46 -1.25
CA ILE A 155 27.15 -14.91 -2.24
C ILE A 155 27.34 -15.90 -3.39
N LYS A 156 27.29 -15.40 -4.63
CA LYS A 156 27.55 -16.19 -5.84
C LYS A 156 28.92 -16.88 -5.76
N GLY A 157 28.96 -18.17 -6.05
CA GLY A 157 30.17 -19.00 -6.01
C GLY A 157 30.35 -19.76 -4.69
N ASN A 158 29.68 -19.35 -3.61
CA ASN A 158 29.76 -20.08 -2.33
C ASN A 158 29.05 -21.44 -2.44
N LYS A 159 29.53 -22.39 -1.64
CA LYS A 159 28.94 -23.73 -1.56
C LYS A 159 27.84 -23.78 -0.50
N ILE A 160 26.85 -24.61 -0.77
CA ILE A 160 25.74 -24.86 0.13
C ILE A 160 25.41 -26.35 0.16
N ILE A 161 25.08 -26.86 1.35
CA ILE A 161 24.66 -28.25 1.52
C ILE A 161 23.14 -28.29 1.66
N HIS A 162 22.49 -28.88 0.66
CA HIS A 162 21.05 -29.12 0.63
C HIS A 162 20.73 -30.54 1.14
N PRO A 163 19.73 -30.71 2.05
CA PRO A 163 19.46 -32.00 2.68
C PRO A 163 19.05 -33.11 1.70
N GLN A 164 18.45 -32.76 0.56
CA GLN A 164 18.01 -33.73 -0.47
C GLN A 164 18.96 -33.83 -1.66
N PHE A 165 19.68 -32.76 -2.00
CA PHE A 165 20.41 -32.64 -3.27
C PHE A 165 21.94 -32.62 -3.07
N GLY A 166 22.41 -32.69 -1.82
CA GLY A 166 23.84 -32.65 -1.51
C GLY A 166 24.43 -31.26 -1.69
N THR A 167 25.69 -31.21 -2.12
CA THR A 167 26.44 -29.97 -2.28
C THR A 167 26.05 -29.27 -3.58
N GLY A 168 25.83 -27.97 -3.52
CA GLY A 168 25.61 -27.12 -4.69
C GLY A 168 26.38 -25.81 -4.60
N VAL A 169 26.46 -25.09 -5.71
CA VAL A 169 27.10 -23.78 -5.83
C VAL A 169 26.03 -22.72 -6.09
N ILE A 170 26.06 -21.64 -5.31
CA ILE A 170 25.13 -20.53 -5.45
C ILE A 170 25.43 -19.77 -6.75
N LEU A 171 24.44 -19.66 -7.64
CA LEU A 171 24.53 -18.87 -8.87
C LEU A 171 24.11 -17.41 -8.66
N GLY A 172 23.27 -17.16 -7.65
CA GLY A 172 22.86 -15.83 -7.24
C GLY A 172 21.49 -15.81 -6.56
N VAL A 173 21.13 -14.63 -6.05
CA VAL A 173 19.79 -14.35 -5.51
C VAL A 173 18.96 -13.64 -6.57
N LEU A 174 17.74 -14.13 -6.80
CA LEU A 174 16.77 -13.64 -7.78
C LEU A 174 15.56 -13.00 -7.09
N GLY A 175 14.92 -12.06 -7.77
CA GLY A 175 13.71 -11.40 -7.31
C GLY A 175 13.95 -10.25 -6.32
N SER A 176 12.87 -9.75 -5.71
CA SER A 176 12.92 -8.62 -4.78
C SER A 176 11.87 -8.74 -3.68
N GLY A 177 12.07 -7.99 -2.59
CA GLY A 177 11.23 -8.03 -1.41
C GLY A 177 11.15 -9.42 -0.77
N ILE A 178 9.98 -9.77 -0.24
CA ILE A 178 9.80 -11.01 0.54
C ILE A 178 9.88 -12.30 -0.28
N ASN A 179 9.82 -12.20 -1.62
CA ASN A 179 9.77 -13.33 -2.54
C ASN A 179 11.14 -13.67 -3.15
N ARG A 180 12.24 -13.27 -2.50
CA ARG A 180 13.60 -13.59 -2.97
C ARG A 180 13.83 -15.09 -3.01
N ARG A 181 14.56 -15.51 -4.04
CA ARG A 181 14.91 -16.91 -4.28
C ARG A 181 16.40 -17.06 -4.52
N VAL A 182 16.98 -18.19 -4.11
CA VAL A 182 18.37 -18.53 -4.41
C VAL A 182 18.39 -19.52 -5.55
N ASN A 183 19.20 -19.25 -6.57
CA ASN A 183 19.47 -20.18 -7.66
C ASN A 183 20.76 -20.96 -7.35
N ILE A 184 20.69 -22.28 -7.37
CA ILE A 184 21.78 -23.19 -6.99
C ILE A 184 21.98 -24.22 -8.10
N LEU A 185 23.24 -24.43 -8.49
CA LEU A 185 23.67 -25.51 -9.38
C LEU A 185 24.18 -26.69 -8.54
N PHE A 186 23.59 -27.87 -8.71
CA PHE A 186 24.03 -29.11 -8.05
C PHE A 186 24.90 -29.98 -8.96
N ASP A 187 25.59 -30.96 -8.38
CA ASP A 187 26.56 -31.84 -9.05
C ASP A 187 25.95 -32.64 -10.22
N ASP A 188 24.63 -32.86 -10.22
CA ASP A 188 23.87 -33.47 -11.32
C ASP A 188 23.65 -32.53 -12.52
N SER A 189 24.29 -31.36 -12.52
CA SER A 189 24.12 -30.28 -13.50
C SER A 189 22.69 -29.71 -13.56
N VAL A 190 21.88 -29.92 -12.53
CA VAL A 190 20.52 -29.38 -12.45
C VAL A 190 20.52 -28.05 -11.68
N ASN A 191 20.04 -27.01 -12.34
CA ASN A 191 19.73 -25.72 -11.69
C ASN A 191 18.40 -25.82 -10.95
N LYS A 192 18.38 -25.37 -9.70
CA LYS A 192 17.17 -25.32 -8.88
C LYS A 192 17.03 -23.96 -8.20
N GLU A 193 15.81 -23.45 -8.16
CA GLU A 193 15.45 -22.23 -7.46
C GLU A 193 14.67 -22.57 -6.18
N PHE A 194 15.05 -21.95 -5.08
CA PHE A 194 14.38 -22.12 -3.79
C PHE A 194 14.06 -20.78 -3.16
N SER A 195 13.04 -20.74 -2.31
CA SER A 195 12.81 -19.58 -1.44
C SER A 195 14.05 -19.31 -0.58
N LEU A 196 14.49 -18.05 -0.52
CA LEU A 196 15.64 -17.63 0.28
C LEU A 196 15.45 -17.99 1.76
N LYS A 197 14.24 -17.78 2.29
CA LYS A 197 13.92 -18.11 3.68
C LYS A 197 14.01 -19.61 3.94
N TRP A 198 13.45 -20.42 3.03
CA TRP A 198 13.50 -21.88 3.16
C TRP A 198 14.95 -22.39 3.18
N ILE A 199 15.81 -21.82 2.33
CA ILE A 199 17.23 -22.18 2.28
C ILE A 199 17.94 -21.79 3.58
N ASP A 200 17.70 -20.59 4.13
CA ASP A 200 18.31 -20.13 5.38
C ASP A 200 17.92 -20.98 6.59
N GLU A 201 16.69 -21.51 6.60
CA GLU A 201 16.20 -22.36 7.68
C GLU A 201 16.70 -23.82 7.61
N ARG A 202 17.08 -24.32 6.42
CA ARG A 202 17.22 -25.77 6.18
C ARG A 202 18.53 -26.20 5.53
N CYS A 203 19.32 -25.27 5.02
CA CYS A 203 20.60 -25.56 4.40
C CYS A 203 21.75 -25.02 5.24
N LYS A 204 22.93 -25.63 5.08
CA LYS A 204 24.16 -25.14 5.71
C LYS A 204 25.00 -24.45 4.65
N CYS A 205 25.29 -23.16 4.85
CA CYS A 205 26.30 -22.45 4.09
C CYS A 205 27.69 -22.86 4.56
N CYS A 206 28.60 -23.10 3.63
CA CYS A 206 30.01 -23.42 3.89
C CYS A 206 30.91 -22.22 3.61
#